data_AF-A0A6C1N6B4-F1
#
_entry.id   AF-A0A6C1N6B4-F1
#
_cell.length_a   1.000
_cell.length_b   1.000
_cell.length_c   1.000
_cell.angle_alpha   90.00
_cell.angle_beta   90.00
_cell.angle_gamma   90.00
#
_symmetry.space_group_name_H-M   'P 1'
#
loop_
_entity.id
_entity.type
_entity.pdbx_description
1 polymer ?
#
loop_
_entity_poly.entity_id
_entity_poly.type
_entity_poly.pdbx_seq_one_letter_code
_entity_poly.pdbx_strand_id
1 'polypeptide(L)' 'MEGPRDRTIESPCISVCALDENDLCIGCQRTVSEITRWAAMTAAEKQEVLEMIAEREKKMLIGGRS' A
#
# COMPACT_ATOMS: atom_id res chain seq x y z
N MET A 1 -25.05 2.14 4.27
CA MET A 1 -24.66 3.23 3.35
C MET A 1 -23.28 2.90 2.84
N GLU A 2 -23.17 2.31 1.66
CA GLU A 2 -21.89 1.94 1.05
C GLU A 2 -21.81 2.63 -0.32
N GLY A 3 -20.95 3.64 -0.43
CA GLY A 3 -20.78 4.43 -1.66
C GLY A 3 -20.21 3.60 -2.81
N PRO A 4 -20.40 4.06 -4.07
CA PRO A 4 -19.95 3.33 -5.25
C PRO A 4 -18.42 3.24 -5.21
N ARG A 5 -17.91 2.04 -4.95
CA ARG A 5 -16.48 1.77 -4.88
C ARG A 5 -15.92 1.90 -6.30
N ASP A 6 -15.19 2.97 -6.56
CA ASP A 6 -14.32 3.16 -7.72
C ASP A 6 -13.45 1.91 -7.89
N ARG A 7 -13.85 1.07 -8.84
CA ARG A 7 -13.59 -0.38 -8.88
C ARG A 7 -12.41 -0.75 -9.77
N THR A 8 -11.60 0.23 -10.15
CA THR A 8 -10.61 0.06 -11.24
C THR A 8 -9.27 -0.44 -10.73
N ILE A 9 -8.89 -0.08 -9.49
CA ILE A 9 -7.66 -0.54 -8.85
C ILE A 9 -8.01 -1.07 -7.45
N GLU A 10 -7.86 -2.37 -7.27
CA GLU A 10 -8.05 -3.05 -6.00
C GLU A 10 -6.97 -2.66 -4.99
N SER A 11 -7.40 -2.48 -3.73
CA SER A 11 -6.44 -2.18 -2.65
C SER A 11 -5.62 -3.43 -2.37
N PRO A 12 -4.27 -3.35 -2.32
CA PRO A 12 -3.40 -4.47 -1.96
C PRO A 12 -3.47 -4.81 -0.46
N CYS A 13 -4.54 -4.37 0.23
CA CYS A 13 -4.75 -4.61 1.65
C CYS A 13 -5.23 -6.05 1.86
N ILE A 14 -4.37 -6.88 2.45
CA ILE A 14 -4.66 -8.28 2.79
C ILE A 14 -5.46 -8.43 4.10
N SER A 15 -6.17 -7.39 4.54
CA SER A 15 -6.86 -7.33 5.85
C SER A 15 -5.95 -7.55 7.07
N VAL A 16 -4.63 -7.39 6.89
CA VAL A 16 -3.64 -7.37 7.97
C VAL A 16 -3.22 -5.93 8.21
N CYS A 17 -3.46 -5.44 9.42
CA CYS A 17 -3.03 -4.11 9.86
C CYS A 17 -1.95 -4.28 10.92
N ALA A 18 -0.70 -4.29 10.48
CA ALA A 18 0.47 -4.36 11.36
C ALA A 18 1.47 -3.34 10.86
N LEU A 19 1.74 -2.30 11.65
CA LEU A 19 2.64 -1.20 11.30
C LEU A 19 4.01 -1.45 11.94
N ASP A 20 5.08 -1.13 11.21
CA ASP A 20 6.44 -1.04 11.75
C ASP A 20 6.69 0.35 12.39
N GLU A 21 7.85 0.50 13.02
CA GLU A 21 8.41 1.75 13.57
C GLU A 21 8.40 2.94 12.59
N ASN A 22 8.35 2.69 11.28
CA ASN A 22 8.27 3.68 10.22
C ASN A 22 6.84 3.97 9.70
N ASP A 23 5.80 3.59 10.46
CA ASP A 23 4.38 3.72 10.06
C ASP A 23 4.04 2.99 8.75
N LEU A 24 4.83 1.96 8.42
CA LEU A 24 4.70 1.12 7.23
C LEU A 24 4.00 -0.18 7.59
N CYS A 25 2.93 -0.51 6.87
CA CYS A 25 2.24 -1.77 7.08
C CYS A 25 3.10 -2.93 6.61
N ILE A 26 3.53 -3.82 7.49
CA ILE A 26 4.36 -4.98 7.12
C ILE A 26 3.64 -5.95 6.18
N GLY A 27 2.30 -5.92 6.14
CA GLY A 27 1.48 -6.81 5.32
C GLY A 27 1.26 -6.31 3.89
N CYS A 28 0.95 -5.02 3.71
CA CYS A 28 0.70 -4.42 2.38
C CYS A 28 1.77 -3.42 1.95
N GLN A 29 2.76 -3.16 2.79
CA GLN A 29 3.94 -2.33 2.55
C GLN A 29 3.59 -0.89 2.17
N ARG A 30 2.43 -0.44 2.68
CA ARG A 30 1.89 0.92 2.57
C ARG A 30 2.08 1.68 3.86
N THR A 31 2.39 2.95 3.74
CA THR A 31 2.36 3.89 4.86
C THR A 31 0.92 4.20 5.27
N VAL A 32 0.71 4.56 6.54
CA VAL A 32 -0.58 5.10 7.04
C VAL A 32 -1.09 6.26 6.18
N SER A 33 -0.20 7.12 5.70
CA SER A 33 -0.51 8.24 4.81
C SER A 33 -1.07 7.79 3.46
N GLU A 34 -0.52 6.73 2.87
CA GLU A 34 -1.02 6.14 1.61
C GLU A 34 -2.37 5.44 1.83
N ILE A 35 -2.55 4.74 2.96
CA ILE A 35 -3.81 4.07 3.31
C ILE A 35 -4.95 5.09 3.48
N THR A 36 -4.69 6.19 4.19
CA THR A 36 -5.67 7.26 4.40
C THR A 36 -5.99 8.03 3.11
N ARG A 37 -4.98 8.25 2.25
CA ARG A 37 -5.19 8.93 0.95
C ARG A 37 -5.74 8.01 -0.14
N TRP A 38 -5.68 6.68 0.00
CA TRP A 38 -6.10 5.73 -1.03
C TRP A 38 -7.53 5.93 -1.54
N ALA A 39 -8.46 6.27 -0.64
CA ALA A 39 -9.85 6.54 -1.01
C ALA A 39 -10.01 7.85 -1.80
N ALA A 40 -9.06 8.78 -1.68
CA ALA A 40 -9.03 10.07 -2.37
C ALA A 40 -8.14 10.07 -3.63
N MET A 41 -7.30 9.04 -3.81
CA MET A 41 -6.38 8.90 -4.94
C MET A 41 -7.11 8.52 -6.23
N THR A 42 -6.61 9.04 -7.35
CA THR A 42 -6.99 8.64 -8.70
C THR A 42 -6.36 7.31 -9.11
N ALA A 43 -6.89 6.65 -10.16
CA ALA A 43 -6.34 5.37 -10.63
C ALA A 43 -4.83 5.44 -10.98
N ALA A 44 -4.37 6.57 -11.53
CA ALA A 44 -2.95 6.80 -11.82
C ALA A 44 -2.10 6.84 -10.54
N GLU A 45 -2.52 7.63 -9.55
CA GLU A 45 -1.82 7.69 -8.25
C GLU A 45 -1.84 6.33 -7.56
N LYS A 46 -2.95 5.58 -7.67
CA LYS A 46 -3.06 4.24 -7.10
C LYS A 46 -2.03 3.29 -7.72
N GLN A 47 -1.80 3.37 -9.04
CA GLN A 47 -0.76 2.60 -9.73
C GLN A 47 0.65 3.00 -9.27
N GLU A 48 0.95 4.30 -9.19
CA GLU A 48 2.25 4.76 -8.72
C GLU A 48 2.55 4.25 -7.30
N VAL A 49 1.56 4.25 -6.41
CA VAL A 49 1.76 3.72 -5.07
C VAL A 49 1.96 2.20 -5.09
N LEU A 50 1.29 1.46 -5.98
CA LEU A 50 1.54 0.02 -6.16
C LEU A 50 2.96 -0.27 -6.63
N GLU A 51 3.48 0.52 -7.57
CA GLU A 51 4.87 0.41 -8.02
C GLU A 51 5.86 0.74 -6.90
N MET A 52 5.58 1.80 -6.12
CA MET A 52 6.38 2.16 -4.95
C MET A 52 6.40 1.06 -3.88
N ILE A 53 5.26 0.41 -3.62
CA ILE A 53 5.16 -0.74 -2.73
C ILE A 53 6.04 -1.88 -3.24
N ALA A 54 5.91 -2.25 -4.51
CA ALA A 54 6.69 -3.35 -5.10
C ALA A 54 8.20 -3.08 -5.03
N GLU A 55 8.62 -1.84 -5.26
CA GLU A 55 10.02 -1.43 -5.11
C GLU A 55 10.50 -1.48 -3.66
N ARG A 56 9.66 -1.08 -2.68
CA ARG A 56 9.96 -1.21 -1.24
C ARG A 56 10.10 -2.67 -0.82
N GLU A 57 9.18 -3.53 -1.24
CA GLU A 57 9.24 -4.97 -0.98
C GLU A 57 10.52 -5.57 -1.56
N LYS A 58 10.83 -5.24 -2.81
CA LYS A 58 12.06 -5.67 -3.47
C LYS A 58 13.29 -5.18 -2.71
N LYS A 59 13.30 -3.94 -2.22
CA LYS A 59 14.37 -3.36 -1.41
C LYS A 59 14.57 -4.07 -0.07
N MET A 60 13.50 -4.48 0.61
CA MET A 60 13.59 -5.32 1.81
C MET A 60 14.10 -6.73 1.48
N LEU A 61 13.61 -7.35 0.41
CA LEU A 61 14.00 -8.70 -0.01
C LEU A 61 15.46 -8.81 -0.48
N ILE A 62 16.06 -7.72 -0.97
CA ILE A 62 17.49 -7.66 -1.29
C ILE A 62 18.35 -7.32 -0.06
N GLY A 63 17.80 -6.61 0.94
CA GLY A 63 18.54 -6.19 2.14
C GLY A 63 18.60 -7.24 3.26
N GLY A 64 17.68 -8.22 3.28
CA GLY A 64 17.53 -9.18 4.38
C GLY A 64 18.22 -10.54 4.21
N ARG A 65 19.18 -10.68 3.29
CA ARG A 65 20.02 -11.88 3.17
C ARG A 65 21.48 -11.57 3.49
N SER A 66 21.77 -11.28 4.75
CA SER A 66 23.09 -11.49 5.40
C SER A 66 22.92 -11.48 6.91
#